data_AF-A0A7W6MKM7-F1
#
_entry.id   AF-A0A7W6MKM7-F1
#
_cell.length_a   1.000
_cell.length_b   1.000
_cell.length_c   1.000
_cell.angle_alpha   90.00
_cell.angle_beta   90.00
_cell.angle_gamma   90.00
#
_symmetry.space_group_name_H-M   'P 1'
#
loop_
_entity.id
_entity.type
_entity.pdbx_description
1 polymer ?
#
loop_
_entity_poly.entity_id
_entity_poly.type
_entity_poly.pdbx_seq_one_letter_code
_entity_poly.pdbx_strand_id
1 'polypeptide(L)'
;MLGVYDLLTSKGYAVFCDWIDAPEAGRSQITPANAAFVRATMSVSDTLLLLDTQGADQSLWMCWELGWFDGARARVAVLPVLSESERYYRGREFLGLYPYVELDADGRLKVVPPVVAGPSGIRIIEAPNSTGFDSWRDDPSDTMRPRVVGGYGR
;
A
#
# COMPACT_ATOMS: atom_id res chain seq x y z
N MET A 1 -13.95 -0.69 5.68
CA MET A 1 -13.36 -1.65 4.71
C MET A 1 -14.23 -1.79 3.47
N LEU A 2 -15.55 -2.05 3.58
CA LEU A 2 -16.48 -2.05 2.44
C LEU A 2 -16.41 -0.76 1.60
N GLY A 3 -16.39 0.41 2.25
CA GLY A 3 -16.33 1.70 1.55
C GLY A 3 -15.07 1.93 0.70
N VAL A 4 -13.94 1.28 1.01
CA VAL A 4 -12.74 1.36 0.15
C VAL A 4 -12.92 0.52 -1.09
N TYR A 5 -13.41 -0.71 -0.92
CA TYR A 5 -13.70 -1.60 -2.04
C TYR A 5 -14.69 -0.95 -3.01
N ASP A 6 -15.76 -0.36 -2.49
CA ASP A 6 -16.77 0.35 -3.28
C ASP A 6 -16.19 1.58 -3.97
N LEU A 7 -15.36 2.36 -3.27
CA LEU A 7 -14.68 3.53 -3.84
C LEU A 7 -13.80 3.15 -5.04
N LEU A 8 -12.96 2.13 -4.89
CA LEU A 8 -12.05 1.70 -5.96
C LEU A 8 -12.82 1.08 -7.13
N THR A 9 -13.84 0.26 -6.83
CA THR A 9 -14.67 -0.38 -7.86
C THR A 9 -15.49 0.64 -8.63
N SER A 10 -16.07 1.65 -7.95
CA SER A 10 -16.81 2.75 -8.61
C SER A 10 -15.94 3.62 -9.51
N LYS A 11 -14.62 3.61 -9.31
CA LYS A 11 -13.63 4.26 -10.18
C LYS A 11 -13.21 3.38 -11.37
N GLY A 12 -13.74 2.17 -11.48
CA GLY A 12 -13.50 1.26 -12.60
C GLY A 12 -12.33 0.29 -12.42
N TYR A 13 -11.75 0.20 -11.21
CA TYR A 13 -10.70 -0.78 -10.94
C TYR A 13 -11.27 -2.16 -10.66
N ALA A 14 -10.59 -3.20 -11.13
CA ALA A 14 -10.82 -4.56 -10.67
C ALA A 14 -10.09 -4.76 -9.33
N VAL A 15 -10.83 -4.98 -8.25
CA VAL A 15 -10.28 -5.03 -6.89
C VAL A 15 -10.46 -6.43 -6.33
N PHE A 16 -9.35 -7.01 -5.85
CA PHE A 16 -9.37 -8.20 -5.02
C PHE A 16 -9.30 -7.79 -3.56
N CYS A 17 -10.14 -8.40 -2.72
CA CYS A 17 -10.15 -8.19 -1.29
C CYS A 17 -10.38 -9.53 -0.57
N ASP A 18 -9.37 -10.00 0.14
CA ASP A 18 -9.31 -11.32 0.78
C ASP A 18 -10.55 -11.69 1.61
N TRP A 19 -11.10 -10.77 2.40
CA TRP A 19 -12.27 -11.01 3.25
C TRP A 19 -13.61 -10.96 2.51
N ILE A 20 -13.67 -10.36 1.32
CA ILE A 20 -14.87 -10.30 0.47
C ILE A 20 -14.89 -11.50 -0.49
N ASP A 21 -13.74 -11.78 -1.11
CA ASP A 21 -13.60 -12.76 -2.18
C ASP A 21 -13.24 -14.17 -1.67
N ALA A 22 -12.79 -14.30 -0.41
CA ALA A 22 -12.49 -15.58 0.24
C ALA A 22 -12.97 -15.66 1.70
N PRO A 23 -14.28 -15.49 1.98
CA PRO A 23 -14.83 -15.40 3.33
C PRO A 23 -14.72 -16.69 4.17
N GLU A 24 -14.53 -17.85 3.55
CA GLU A 24 -14.35 -19.14 4.25
C GLU A 24 -12.93 -19.35 4.81
N ALA A 25 -11.98 -18.47 4.47
CA ALA A 25 -10.66 -18.45 5.07
C ALA A 25 -10.74 -17.79 6.46
N GLY A 26 -11.19 -18.54 7.46
CA GLY A 26 -11.12 -18.12 8.86
C GLY A 26 -9.69 -17.63 9.17
N ARG A 27 -9.56 -16.37 9.63
CA ARG A 27 -8.27 -15.67 9.88
C ARG A 27 -7.30 -16.43 10.81
N SER A 28 -7.75 -17.50 11.45
CA SER A 28 -6.98 -18.36 12.35
C SER A 28 -6.30 -19.56 11.66
N GLN A 29 -6.61 -19.88 10.40
CA GLN A 29 -5.99 -21.00 9.67
C GLN A 29 -5.65 -20.63 8.23
N ILE A 30 -4.47 -20.05 8.06
CA ILE A 30 -3.88 -19.85 6.74
C ILE A 30 -3.34 -21.19 6.26
N THR A 31 -4.00 -21.78 5.26
CA THR A 31 -3.54 -23.03 4.63
C THR A 31 -2.59 -22.72 3.47
N PRO A 32 -1.71 -23.66 3.09
CA PRO A 32 -0.91 -23.53 1.87
C PRO A 32 -1.74 -23.29 0.60
N ALA A 33 -2.99 -23.78 0.57
CA ALA A 33 -3.90 -23.58 -0.56
C ALA A 33 -4.36 -22.12 -0.65
N ASN A 34 -4.77 -21.53 0.48
CA ASN A 34 -5.14 -20.10 0.54
C ASN A 34 -3.95 -19.23 0.16
N ALA A 35 -2.76 -19.57 0.64
CA ALA A 35 -1.54 -18.85 0.29
C ALA A 35 -1.19 -18.94 -1.21
N ALA A 36 -1.39 -20.12 -1.81
CA ALA A 36 -1.20 -20.30 -3.25
C ALA A 36 -2.20 -19.47 -4.06
N PHE A 37 -3.46 -19.40 -3.63
CA PHE A 37 -4.49 -18.57 -4.27
C PHE A 37 -4.15 -17.08 -4.20
N VAL A 38 -3.86 -16.54 -3.01
CA VAL A 38 -3.49 -15.12 -2.85
C VAL A 38 -2.23 -14.80 -3.65
N ARG A 39 -1.23 -15.69 -3.67
CA ARG A 39 -0.04 -15.52 -4.52
C ARG A 39 -0.38 -15.47 -6.01
N ALA A 40 -1.27 -16.34 -6.47
CA ALA A 40 -1.72 -16.33 -7.87
C ALA A 40 -2.44 -15.01 -8.21
N THR A 41 -3.30 -14.52 -7.33
CA THR A 41 -3.98 -13.23 -7.50
C THR A 41 -2.98 -12.07 -7.53
N MET A 42 -2.09 -11.98 -6.54
CA MET A 42 -1.02 -10.98 -6.51
C MET A 42 -0.11 -11.05 -7.75
N SER A 43 0.05 -12.23 -8.36
CA SER A 43 0.85 -12.41 -9.57
C SER A 43 0.23 -11.78 -10.82
N VAL A 44 -1.07 -11.51 -10.84
CA VAL A 44 -1.77 -10.84 -11.95
C VAL A 44 -2.23 -9.42 -11.62
N SER A 45 -2.16 -9.00 -10.36
CA SER A 45 -2.49 -7.62 -9.94
C SER A 45 -1.40 -6.61 -10.31
N ASP A 46 -1.80 -5.39 -10.65
CA ASP A 46 -0.88 -4.29 -11.00
C ASP A 46 -0.24 -3.64 -9.77
N THR A 47 -1.03 -3.46 -8.71
CA THR A 47 -0.66 -2.72 -7.49
C THR A 47 -1.15 -3.43 -6.24
N LEU A 48 -0.44 -3.25 -5.13
CA LEU A 48 -0.89 -3.65 -3.80
C LEU A 48 -1.19 -2.41 -2.95
N LEU A 49 -2.41 -2.35 -2.39
CA LEU A 49 -2.82 -1.32 -1.44
C LEU A 49 -2.98 -1.92 -0.04
N LEU A 50 -2.10 -1.53 0.87
CA LEU A 50 -2.14 -1.96 2.26
C LEU A 50 -3.06 -1.04 3.06
N LEU A 51 -4.14 -1.59 3.58
CA LEU A 51 -5.06 -0.86 4.45
C LEU A 51 -4.45 -0.67 5.83
N ASP A 52 -4.17 0.57 6.22
CA ASP A 52 -3.69 0.90 7.56
C ASP A 52 -4.80 1.59 8.37
N THR A 53 -5.39 0.87 9.33
CA THR A 53 -6.43 1.39 10.23
C THR A 53 -5.90 1.52 11.64
N GLN A 54 -6.36 2.55 12.37
CA GLN A 54 -6.04 2.71 13.79
C GLN A 54 -6.45 1.48 14.60
N GLY A 55 -5.51 0.84 15.30
CA GLY A 55 -5.75 -0.36 16.10
C GLY A 55 -5.74 -1.68 15.34
N ALA A 56 -5.42 -1.70 14.04
CA ALA A 56 -5.09 -2.95 13.36
C ALA A 56 -3.72 -3.45 13.82
N ASP A 57 -3.71 -4.66 14.40
CA ASP A 57 -2.51 -5.44 14.57
C ASP A 57 -1.94 -5.77 13.19
N GLN A 58 -0.63 -5.63 13.05
CA GLN A 58 0.04 -6.07 11.83
C GLN A 58 -0.01 -7.59 11.78
N SER A 59 -0.78 -8.13 10.84
CA SER A 59 -0.84 -9.57 10.66
C SER A 59 0.46 -10.05 10.00
N LEU A 60 0.95 -11.23 10.42
CA LEU A 60 2.06 -11.89 9.73
C LEU A 60 1.77 -12.10 8.23
N TRP A 61 0.48 -12.22 7.89
CA TRP A 61 0.00 -12.33 6.54
C TRP A 61 0.27 -11.07 5.72
N MET A 62 -0.05 -9.89 6.26
CA MET A 62 0.21 -8.60 5.63
C MET A 62 1.71 -8.41 5.36
N CYS A 63 2.57 -8.77 6.33
CA CYS A 63 4.02 -8.70 6.16
C CYS A 63 4.51 -9.62 5.02
N TRP A 64 3.91 -10.81 4.88
CA TRP A 64 4.23 -11.75 3.81
C TRP A 64 3.76 -11.24 2.43
N GLU A 65 2.52 -10.74 2.33
CA GLU A 65 1.96 -10.15 1.10
C GLU A 65 2.82 -8.97 0.63
N LEU A 66 3.16 -8.09 1.57
CA LEU A 66 4.03 -6.95 1.33
C LEU A 66 5.40 -7.38 0.78
N GLY A 67 6.08 -8.30 1.47
CA GLY A 67 7.41 -8.74 1.07
C GLY A 67 7.41 -9.42 -0.31
N TRP A 68 6.40 -10.24 -0.60
CA TRP A 68 6.27 -10.91 -1.89
C TRP A 68 6.00 -9.90 -3.02
N PHE A 69 5.05 -9.00 -2.82
CA PHE A 69 4.63 -8.05 -3.86
C PHE A 69 5.68 -6.95 -4.11
N ASP A 70 6.28 -6.40 -3.05
CA ASP A 70 7.37 -5.42 -3.19
C ASP A 70 8.56 -6.04 -3.93
N GLY A 71 8.91 -7.27 -3.59
CA GLY A 71 9.94 -8.06 -4.28
C GLY A 71 9.66 -8.24 -5.78
N ALA A 72 8.41 -8.51 -6.16
CA ALA A 72 8.03 -8.80 -7.53
C ALA A 72 7.76 -7.56 -8.40
N ARG A 73 7.12 -6.52 -7.84
CA ARG A 73 6.55 -5.40 -8.61
C ARG A 73 6.88 -4.00 -8.09
N ALA A 74 7.29 -3.86 -6.82
CA ALA A 74 7.56 -2.59 -6.14
C ALA A 74 6.40 -1.55 -6.08
N ARG A 75 5.25 -1.81 -6.72
CA ARG A 75 4.07 -0.93 -6.72
C ARG A 75 3.19 -1.17 -5.50
N VAL A 76 3.72 -0.81 -4.34
CA VAL A 76 3.02 -0.89 -3.07
C VAL A 76 2.74 0.51 -2.56
N ALA A 77 1.50 0.74 -2.14
CA ALA A 77 1.13 1.95 -1.40
C ALA A 77 0.26 1.61 -0.19
N VAL A 78 0.27 2.49 0.80
CA VAL A 78 -0.60 2.43 1.96
C VAL A 78 -1.90 3.17 1.65
N LEU A 79 -3.05 2.61 2.01
CA LEU A 79 -4.30 3.33 2.04
C LEU A 79 -4.70 3.54 3.51
N PRO A 80 -4.41 4.72 4.08
CA PRO A 80 -4.66 4.99 5.49
C PRO A 80 -6.14 5.28 5.72
N VAL A 81 -6.69 4.68 6.77
CA VAL A 81 -8.01 5.02 7.30
C VAL A 81 -7.78 5.88 8.53
N LEU A 82 -7.78 7.20 8.31
CA LEU A 82 -7.50 8.20 9.33
C LEU A 82 -8.76 8.50 10.16
N SER A 83 -8.53 8.84 11.43
CA SER A 83 -9.56 9.45 12.28
C SER A 83 -9.89 10.88 11.81
N GLU A 84 -11.08 11.39 12.12
CA GLU A 84 -11.45 12.78 11.75
C GLU A 84 -10.49 13.84 12.34
N SER A 85 -9.80 13.51 13.42
CA SER A 85 -8.79 14.36 14.05
C SER A 85 -7.43 14.39 13.33
N GLU A 86 -7.15 13.41 12.47
CA GLU A 86 -5.87 13.29 11.77
C GLU A 86 -5.97 13.83 10.35
N ARG A 87 -5.22 14.90 10.08
CA ARG A 87 -5.21 15.53 8.76
C ARG A 87 -4.20 14.92 7.79
N TYR A 88 -3.24 14.14 8.28
CA TYR A 88 -2.16 13.60 7.46
C TYR A 88 -1.65 12.27 8.01
N TYR A 89 -1.34 11.36 7.10
CA TYR A 89 -0.74 10.08 7.44
C TYR A 89 0.75 10.24 7.74
N ARG A 90 1.20 9.69 8.87
CA ARG A 90 2.61 9.77 9.31
C ARG A 90 3.42 8.50 9.07
N GLY A 91 2.78 7.41 8.60
CA GLY A 91 3.42 6.10 8.52
C GLY A 91 3.55 5.44 9.90
N ARG A 92 3.27 4.13 9.98
CA ARG A 92 3.59 3.30 11.16
C ARG A 92 4.74 2.35 10.84
N GLU A 93 5.75 2.29 11.69
CA GLU A 93 6.88 1.35 11.57
C GLU A 93 7.49 1.32 10.15
N PHE A 94 7.56 0.14 9.52
CA PHE A 94 8.09 -0.02 8.16
C PHE A 94 7.12 0.46 7.07
N LEU A 95 5.81 0.63 7.36
CA LEU A 95 4.86 1.13 6.38
C LEU A 95 5.16 2.58 5.98
N GLY A 96 5.85 3.34 6.85
CA GLY A 96 6.34 4.67 6.53
C GLY A 96 7.38 4.72 5.39
N LEU A 97 7.87 3.57 4.91
CA LEU A 97 8.70 3.51 3.71
C LEU A 97 7.89 3.68 2.43
N TYR A 98 6.61 3.33 2.44
CA TYR A 98 5.78 3.28 1.24
C TYR A 98 4.99 4.57 1.07
N PRO A 99 4.74 5.01 -0.17
CA PRO A 99 3.79 6.10 -0.41
C PRO A 99 2.41 5.75 0.13
N TYR A 100 1.58 6.76 0.35
CA TYR A 100 0.18 6.54 0.68
C TYR A 100 -0.76 7.13 -0.36
N VAL A 101 -1.94 6.54 -0.49
CA VAL A 101 -3.00 6.99 -1.38
C VAL A 101 -4.03 7.78 -0.59
N GLU A 102 -4.44 8.93 -1.13
CA GLU A 102 -5.51 9.76 -0.60
C GLU A 102 -6.46 10.21 -1.72
N LEU A 103 -7.58 10.82 -1.35
CA LEU A 103 -8.43 11.53 -2.30
C LEU A 103 -8.04 13.01 -2.34
N ASP A 104 -7.90 13.56 -3.54
CA ASP A 104 -7.76 15.01 -3.72
C ASP A 104 -9.11 15.74 -3.56
N ALA A 105 -9.10 17.06 -3.72
CA ALA A 105 -10.30 17.90 -3.60
C ALA A 105 -11.39 17.58 -4.64
N ASP A 106 -11.02 16.97 -5.77
CA ASP A 106 -11.94 16.54 -6.84
C ASP A 106 -12.37 15.07 -6.65
N GLY A 107 -11.94 14.42 -5.56
CA GLY A 107 -12.20 13.02 -5.29
C GLY A 107 -11.43 12.06 -6.20
N ARG A 108 -10.31 12.47 -6.80
CA ARG A 108 -9.40 11.57 -7.54
C ARG A 108 -8.38 10.94 -6.60
N LEU A 109 -7.94 9.73 -6.94
CA LEU A 109 -6.89 9.06 -6.18
C LEU A 109 -5.54 9.72 -6.48
N LYS A 110 -4.89 10.16 -5.41
CA LYS A 110 -3.58 10.79 -5.41
C LYS A 110 -2.61 9.93 -4.61
N VAL A 111 -1.39 9.79 -5.12
CA VAL A 111 -0.29 9.13 -4.44
C VAL A 111 0.60 10.19 -3.81
N VAL A 112 0.89 10.03 -2.53
CA VAL A 112 1.69 10.96 -1.73
C VAL A 112 2.99 10.29 -1.32
N PRO A 113 4.15 10.91 -1.62
CA PRO A 113 5.45 10.38 -1.21
C PRO A 113 5.56 10.24 0.31
N PRO A 114 6.25 9.20 0.80
CA PRO A 114 6.49 9.05 2.22
C PRO A 114 7.50 10.09 2.73
N VAL A 115 7.28 10.58 3.94
CA VAL A 115 8.21 11.46 4.64
C VAL A 115 8.69 10.75 5.89
N VAL A 116 9.95 10.32 5.91
CA VAL A 116 10.50 9.55 7.03
C VAL A 116 11.39 10.44 7.89
N ALA A 117 10.99 10.70 9.14
CA ALA A 117 11.89 11.28 10.11
C ALA A 117 12.94 10.23 10.53
N GLY A 118 14.20 10.44 10.13
CA GLY A 118 15.33 9.69 10.66
C GLY A 118 15.75 10.21 12.05
N PRO A 119 16.67 9.52 12.74
CA PRO A 119 17.22 9.96 14.03
C PRO A 119 17.83 11.38 13.99
N SER A 120 18.20 11.85 12.80
CA SER A 120 18.89 13.12 12.54
C SER A 120 17.96 14.25 12.06
N GLY A 121 16.66 14.00 11.91
CA GLY A 121 15.70 14.94 11.31
C GLY A 121 14.88 14.32 10.17
N ILE A 122 14.18 15.15 9.39
CA ILE A 122 13.33 14.69 8.27
C ILE A 122 14.20 14.23 7.10
N ARG A 123 13.99 12.98 6.64
CA ARG A 123 14.48 12.47 5.36
C ARG A 123 13.34 12.44 4.36
N ILE A 124 13.60 12.99 3.19
CA ILE A 124 12.67 12.96 2.06
C ILE A 124 12.96 11.69 1.27
N ILE A 125 11.91 10.91 1.02
CA ILE A 125 11.94 9.83 0.04
C ILE A 125 11.38 10.39 -1.25
N GLU A 126 12.15 10.32 -2.33
CA GLU A 126 11.77 10.91 -3.63
C GLU A 126 10.74 10.09 -4.40
N ALA A 127 10.68 8.78 -4.16
CA ALA A 127 9.76 7.90 -4.88
C ALA A 127 8.43 7.74 -4.14
N PRO A 128 7.30 7.67 -4.86
CA PRO A 128 7.19 7.75 -6.32
C PRO A 128 7.18 9.19 -6.84
N ASN A 129 7.67 9.38 -8.07
CA ASN A 129 7.69 10.68 -8.76
C ASN A 129 6.29 11.08 -9.28
N SER A 130 5.40 10.11 -9.45
CA SER A 130 4.03 10.30 -9.90
C SER A 130 3.10 10.60 -8.74
N THR A 131 2.29 11.66 -8.89
CA THR A 131 1.31 12.09 -7.89
C THR A 131 -0.10 11.55 -8.16
N GLY A 132 -0.41 11.12 -9.38
CA GLY A 132 -1.69 10.50 -9.74
C GLY A 132 -1.64 8.98 -9.59
N PHE A 133 -2.74 8.36 -9.16
CA PHE A 133 -2.80 6.91 -8.99
C PHE A 133 -2.60 6.13 -10.30
N ASP A 134 -3.27 6.54 -11.39
CA ASP A 134 -3.14 5.85 -12.67
C ASP A 134 -1.73 6.00 -13.25
N SER A 135 -1.15 7.21 -13.20
CA SER A 135 0.25 7.44 -13.61
C SER A 135 1.22 6.61 -12.78
N TRP A 136 1.00 6.51 -11.47
CA TRP A 136 1.83 5.70 -10.57
C TRP A 136 1.73 4.22 -10.88
N ARG A 137 0.54 3.72 -11.21
CA ARG A 137 0.34 2.33 -11.63
C ARG A 137 1.13 2.02 -12.91
N ASP A 138 1.10 2.94 -13.88
CA ASP A 138 1.61 2.70 -15.22
C ASP A 138 3.12 3.01 -15.37
N ASP A 139 3.71 3.72 -14.40
CA ASP A 139 5.13 4.05 -14.36
C ASP A 139 6.04 2.80 -14.23
N PRO A 140 7.30 2.87 -14.69
CA PRO A 140 8.29 1.79 -14.55
C PRO A 140 8.52 1.34 -13.09
N SER A 141 8.71 0.04 -12.86
CA SER A 141 8.85 -0.51 -11.49
C SER A 141 10.12 -0.06 -10.76
N ASP A 142 11.17 0.32 -11.49
CA ASP A 142 12.44 0.79 -10.94
C ASP A 142 12.37 2.22 -10.36
N THR A 143 11.33 2.98 -10.72
CA THR A 143 11.06 4.31 -10.16
C THR A 143 10.11 4.29 -8.95
N MET A 144 9.60 3.11 -8.59
CA MET A 144 8.63 2.93 -7.52
C MET A 144 9.24 2.72 -6.15
N ARG A 145 10.47 2.21 -6.10
CA ARG A 145 11.13 1.93 -4.83
C ARG A 145 11.61 3.22 -4.18
N PRO A 146 11.29 3.43 -2.88
CA PRO A 146 11.83 4.50 -2.05
C PRO A 146 13.33 4.71 -2.25
N ARG A 147 13.73 5.93 -2.63
CA ARG A 147 15.14 6.36 -2.66
C ARG A 147 15.34 7.45 -1.62
N VAL A 148 16.34 7.27 -0.76
CA VAL A 148 16.69 8.25 0.28
C VAL A 148 17.55 9.34 -0.32
N VAL A 149 17.11 10.59 -0.20
CA VAL A 149 17.91 11.76 -0.58
C VAL A 149 19.05 11.96 0.42
N GLY A 150 20.27 12.10 -0.07
CA GLY A 150 21.46 12.33 0.75
C GLY A 150 22.00 11.07 1.44
N GLY A 151 21.99 9.93 0.75
CA GLY A 151 22.27 8.60 1.31
C GLY A 151 23.46 8.52 2.27
N TYR A 152 23.39 7.55 3.20
CA TYR A 152 24.62 6.97 3.74
C TYR A 152 25.32 6.32 2.54
N GLY A 153 26.36 6.98 2.03
CA GLY A 153 27.23 6.41 1.02
C GLY A 153 27.68 5.01 1.47
N ARG A 154 27.67 4.07 0.55
CA ARG A 154 28.61 2.95 0.63
C ARG A 154 30.00 3.47 0.29
#